data_AF-A0A5N7ZR09-F1
#
_entry.id   AF-A0A5N7ZR09-F1
#
_cell.length_a   1.000
_cell.length_b   1.000
_cell.length_c   1.000
_cell.angle_alpha   90.00
_cell.angle_beta   90.00
_cell.angle_gamma   90.00
#
_symmetry.space_group_name_H-M   'P 1'
#
loop_
_entity.id
_entity.type
_entity.pdbx_description
1 polymer ?
#
loop_
_entity_poly.entity_id
_entity_poly.type
_entity_poly.pdbx_seq_one_letter_code
_entity_poly.pdbx_strand_id
1 'polypeptide(L)' 'MALRPLGDRVIVKRLENERKTASGIVIPDSAAEKPDQGEVVAVGPGKKTEDGKI' A
#
# COMPACT_ATOMS: atom_id res chain seq x y z
N MET A 1 7.28 -10.35 14.40
CA MET A 1 7.47 -9.02 14.99
C MET A 1 6.50 -8.07 14.30
N ALA A 2 5.56 -7.45 15.02
CA ALA A 2 4.53 -6.60 14.41
C ALA A 2 5.10 -5.22 14.10
N LEU A 3 5.07 -4.82 12.84
CA LEU A 3 5.54 -3.50 12.41
C LEU A 3 4.48 -2.45 12.81
N ARG A 4 4.82 -1.59 13.77
CA ARG A 4 3.90 -0.55 14.25
C ARG A 4 4.22 0.79 13.57
N PRO A 5 3.29 1.35 12.78
CA PRO A 5 3.47 2.67 12.18
C PRO A 5 3.41 3.77 13.26
N LEU A 6 4.19 4.83 13.08
CA LEU A 6 4.26 5.98 13.99
C LEU A 6 3.56 7.19 13.38
N GLY A 7 2.87 7.96 14.21
CA GLY A 7 2.14 9.17 13.79
C GLY A 7 1.05 8.87 12.76
N ASP A 8 1.00 9.67 11.69
CA ASP A 8 0.00 9.59 10.60
C ASP A 8 0.40 8.65 9.45
N ARG A 9 1.31 7.72 9.71
CA ARG A 9 1.85 6.83 8.66
C ARG A 9 1.01 5.57 8.55
N VAL A 10 0.88 5.07 7.33
CA VAL A 10 0.17 3.83 7.01
C VAL A 10 1.16 2.87 6.35
N ILE A 11 1.13 1.61 6.79
CA ILE A 11 1.91 0.54 6.16
C ILE A 11 1.03 -0.13 5.13
N VAL A 12 1.46 -0.03 3.88
CA VAL A 12 0.79 -0.62 2.73
C VAL A 12 1.64 -1.75 2.18
N LYS A 13 1.03 -2.92 1.98
CA LYS A 13 1.61 -4.01 1.20
C LYS A 13 1.13 -3.86 -0.24
N ARG A 14 2.07 -3.68 -1.16
CA ARG A 14 1.73 -3.59 -2.60
C ARG A 14 0.99 -4.86 -3.03
N LEU A 15 -0.07 -4.68 -3.81
CA LEU A 15 -0.77 -5.79 -4.44
C LEU A 15 0.13 -6.41 -5.51
N GLU A 16 -0.07 -7.69 -5.80
CA GLU A 16 0.60 -8.31 -6.93
C GLU A 16 -0.01 -7.78 -8.23
N ASN A 17 0.84 -7.50 -9.22
CA ASN A 17 0.35 -7.05 -10.53
C ASN A 17 -0.49 -8.14 -11.19
N GLU A 18 -1.61 -7.71 -11.79
CA GLU A 18 -2.40 -8.59 -12.64
C GLU A 18 -1.59 -8.97 -13.88
N ARG A 19 -1.20 -10.24 -13.96
CA ARG A 19 -0.44 -10.79 -15.10
C ARG A 19 -1.23 -10.81 -16.41
N LYS A 20 -2.56 -10.68 -16.34
CA LYS A 20 -3.47 -10.74 -17.47
C LYS A 20 -4.33 -9.49 -17.49
N THR A 21 -4.34 -8.80 -18.62
CA THR A 21 -5.31 -7.73 -18.84
C THR A 21 -6.70 -8.32 -19.10
N ALA A 22 -7.75 -7.51 -19.00
CA ALA A 22 -9.13 -7.93 -19.27
C ALA A 22 -9.32 -8.56 -20.67
N SER A 23 -8.43 -8.26 -21.61
CA SER A 23 -8.41 -8.81 -22.97
C SER A 23 -7.58 -10.10 -23.13
N GLY A 24 -7.05 -10.66 -22.03
CA GLY A 24 -6.29 -11.91 -22.01
C GLY A 24 -4.81 -11.77 -22.39
N ILE A 25 -4.29 -10.55 -22.52
CA ILE A 25 -2.87 -10.31 -22.86
C ILE A 25 -2.02 -10.56 -21.61
N VAL A 26 -1.02 -11.44 -21.73
CA VAL A 26 -0.08 -11.73 -20.65
C VAL A 26 1.05 -10.71 -20.67
N ILE A 27 1.20 -9.96 -19.59
CA ILE A 27 2.28 -8.98 -19.44
C ILE A 27 3.55 -9.72 -18.94
N PRO A 28 4.69 -9.63 -19.65
CA PRO A 28 5.94 -10.23 -19.20
C PRO A 28 6.49 -9.49 -17.97
N ASP A 29 7.17 -10.20 -17.07
CA ASP A 29 7.65 -9.66 -15.79
C ASP A 29 8.58 -8.42 -15.95
N SER A 30 9.22 -8.25 -17.12
CA SER A 30 10.08 -7.09 -17.42
C SER A 30 9.32 -5.81 -17.78
N ALA A 31 8.03 -5.91 -18.11
CA ALA A 31 7.15 -4.79 -18.46
C ALA A 31 6.10 -4.51 -17.38
N ALA A 32 6.17 -5.21 -16.24
CA ALA A 32 5.29 -5.00 -15.11
C ALA A 32 5.61 -3.66 -14.43
N GLU A 33 4.75 -2.66 -14.61
CA GLU A 33 4.81 -1.40 -13.86
C GLU A 33 4.59 -1.66 -12.37
N LYS A 34 5.06 -0.74 -11.51
CA LYS A 34 4.82 -0.89 -10.07
C LYS A 34 3.32 -0.68 -9.83
N PRO A 35 2.64 -1.58 -9.11
CA PRO A 35 1.23 -1.39 -8.81
C PRO A 35 1.09 -0.23 -7.84
N ASP A 36 0.30 0.76 -8.23
CA ASP A 36 -0.04 1.93 -7.41
C ASP A 36 -1.05 1.59 -6.32
N GLN A 37 -1.66 0.40 -6.41
CA GLN A 37 -2.61 -0.13 -5.44
C GLN A 37 -1.93 -1.08 -4.46
N GLY A 38 -2.38 -1.03 -3.21
CA GLY A 38 -1.90 -1.90 -2.15
C GLY A 38 -2.89 -2.00 -1.00
N GLU A 39 -2.77 -3.07 -0.22
CA GLU A 39 -3.60 -3.33 0.94
C GLU A 39 -2.97 -2.71 2.19
N VAL A 40 -3.80 -2.09 3.03
CA VAL A 40 -3.36 -1.49 4.29
C VAL A 40 -3.23 -2.56 5.37
N VAL A 41 -2.01 -2.78 5.87
CA VAL A 41 -1.72 -3.80 6.89
C VAL A 41 -1.71 -3.21 8.29
N ALA A 42 -1.37 -1.92 8.43
CA ALA A 42 -1.41 -1.23 9.71
C ALA A 42 -1.57 0.28 9.53
N VAL A 43 -2.35 0.89 10.42
CA VAL A 43 -2.56 2.35 10.49
C VAL A 43 -1.94 2.91 11.77
N GLY A 44 -1.31 4.08 11.63
CA GLY A 44 -0.75 4.81 12.76
C GLY A 44 -1.85 5.48 13.60
N PRO A 45 -1.51 5.94 14.81
CA PRO A 45 -2.45 6.62 15.70
C PRO A 45 -3.00 7.94 15.13
N GLY A 46 -2.45 8.47 14.03
CA GLY A 46 -2.95 9.65 13.35
C GLY A 46 -2.09 10.90 13.59
N LYS A 47 -2.41 11.97 12.87
CA LYS A 47 -1.76 13.28 13.00
C LYS A 47 -2.21 13.96 14.29
N LYS A 48 -1.27 14.39 15.12
CA LYS A 48 -1.59 15.27 16.26
C LYS A 48 -2.19 16.57 15.71
N THR A 49 -3.41 16.88 16.10
CA THR A 49 -4.02 18.20 15.90
C THR A 49 -3.24 19.24 16.71
N GLU A 50 -3.31 20.52 16.33
CA GLU A 50 -2.60 21.60 17.03
C GLU A 50 -2.99 21.71 18.52
N ASP A 51 -4.18 21.22 18.88
CA ASP A 51 -4.69 21.08 20.25
C ASP A 51 -4.16 19.86 21.04
N GLY A 52 -3.19 19.12 20.50
CA GLY A 52 -2.51 18.03 21.18
C GLY A 52 -3.29 16.72 21.30
N LYS A 53 -4.48 16.63 20.70
CA LYS A 53 -5.27 15.38 20.60
C LYS A 53 -4.78 14.51 19.44
N ILE A 54 -4.89 13.20 19.66
CA ILE A 54 -4.64 12.10 18.72
C ILE A 54 -5.97 11.40 18.53
#